data_AF-A0A430FPL3-F1
#
_entry.id   AF-A0A430FPL3-F1
#
_cell.length_a   1.000
_cell.length_b   1.000
_cell.length_c   1.000
_cell.angle_alpha   90.00
_cell.angle_beta   90.00
_cell.angle_gamma   90.00
#
_symmetry.space_group_name_H-M   'P 1'
#
loop_
_entity.id
_entity.type
_entity.pdbx_description
1 polymer ?
#
loop_
_entity_poly.entity_id
_entity_poly.type
_entity_poly.pdbx_seq_one_letter_code
_entity_poly.pdbx_strand_id
1 'polypeptide(L)'
;MAAMDFNEAYAQVRKFRDDRNWKPFHNPKDLAISINLEAAELLELFQWTGEHTDNEAKRQEMLDELADVIIYCMQFADSIDADIPTIIANKLKKNAIKYPLKK
;
A
#
# COMPACT_ATOMS: atom_id res chain seq x y z
N MET A 1 -12.15 -19.20 9.78
CA MET A 1 -12.22 -17.82 10.29
C MET A 1 -12.89 -16.97 9.22
N ALA A 2 -13.71 -15.97 9.58
CA ALA A 2 -14.24 -15.04 8.58
C ALA A 2 -13.07 -14.30 7.91
N ALA A 3 -13.19 -14.00 6.62
CA ALA A 3 -12.20 -13.18 5.93
C ALA A 3 -12.19 -11.78 6.57
N MET A 4 -10.99 -11.27 6.86
CA MET A 4 -10.81 -9.94 7.43
C MET A 4 -11.20 -8.87 6.41
N ASP A 5 -11.94 -7.84 6.85
CA ASP A 5 -12.24 -6.70 5.99
C ASP A 5 -11.15 -5.61 6.03
N PHE A 6 -11.25 -4.62 5.13
CA PHE A 6 -10.26 -3.55 5.03
C PHE A 6 -10.15 -2.69 6.30
N ASN A 7 -11.27 -2.43 6.98
CA ASN A 7 -11.28 -1.61 8.19
C ASN A 7 -10.64 -2.36 9.37
N GLU A 8 -10.89 -3.66 9.45
CA GLU A 8 -10.24 -4.55 10.43
C GLU A 8 -8.73 -4.58 10.20
N ALA A 9 -8.26 -4.78 8.97
CA ALA A 9 -6.84 -4.74 8.63
C ALA A 9 -6.21 -3.39 9.00
N TYR A 10 -6.87 -2.28 8.64
CA TYR A 10 -6.36 -0.94 8.94
C TYR A 10 -6.31 -0.65 10.45
N ALA A 11 -7.28 -1.15 11.23
CA ALA A 11 -7.26 -1.08 12.68
C ALA A 11 -6.10 -1.90 13.28
N GLN A 12 -5.80 -3.08 12.73
CA GLN A 12 -4.66 -3.89 13.17
C GLN A 12 -3.31 -3.21 12.89
N VAL A 13 -3.14 -2.58 11.72
CA VAL A 13 -1.93 -1.80 11.40
C VAL A 13 -1.74 -0.65 12.41
N ARG A 14 -2.81 0.09 12.72
CA ARG A 14 -2.77 1.16 13.73
C ARG A 14 -2.38 0.64 15.10
N LYS A 15 -3.01 -0.45 15.53
CA LYS A 15 -2.69 -1.09 16.80
C LYS A 15 -1.23 -1.55 16.84
N PHE A 16 -0.73 -2.17 15.78
CA PHE A 16 0.64 -2.65 15.68
C PHE A 16 1.68 -1.53 15.84
N ARG A 17 1.44 -0.39 15.18
CA ARG A 17 2.24 0.84 15.30
C ARG A 17 2.22 1.39 16.72
N ASP A 18 1.02 1.51 17.29
CA ASP A 18 0.81 2.17 18.59
C ASP A 18 1.35 1.31 19.75
N ASP A 19 1.18 -0.02 19.69
CA ASP A 19 1.76 -0.97 20.66
C ASP A 19 3.30 -0.85 20.76
N ARG A 20 3.95 -0.35 19.69
CA ARG A 20 5.41 -0.15 19.61
C ARG A 20 5.85 1.29 19.84
N ASN A 21 4.91 2.19 20.12
CA ASN A 21 5.16 3.63 20.24
C ASN A 21 5.86 4.21 19.00
N TRP A 22 5.53 3.71 17.80
CA TRP A 22 6.19 4.15 16.57
C TRP A 22 5.60 5.43 15.97
N LYS A 23 4.39 5.82 16.42
CA LYS A 23 3.70 7.02 15.93
C LYS A 23 4.57 8.29 15.86
N PRO A 24 5.46 8.61 16.82
CA PRO A 24 6.33 9.79 16.74
C PRO A 24 7.35 9.78 15.59
N PHE A 25 7.72 8.60 15.07
CA PHE A 25 8.66 8.47 13.97
C PHE A 25 7.97 8.50 12.60
N HIS A 26 6.65 8.38 12.56
CA HIS A 26 5.84 8.26 11.34
C HIS A 26 5.45 9.64 10.80
N ASN A 27 6.45 10.45 10.45
CA ASN A 27 6.23 11.70 9.72
C ASN A 27 6.05 11.44 8.21
N PRO A 28 5.36 12.33 7.47
CA PRO A 28 5.03 12.09 6.07
C PRO A 28 6.24 11.85 5.17
N LYS A 29 7.37 12.52 5.43
CA LYS A 29 8.59 12.38 4.62
C LYS A 29 9.16 10.96 4.75
N ASP A 30 9.32 10.47 5.97
CA ASP A 30 9.91 9.15 6.20
C ASP A 30 8.97 8.03 5.74
N LEU A 31 7.65 8.18 5.95
CA LEU A 31 6.67 7.22 5.42
C LEU A 31 6.63 7.17 3.89
N ALA A 32 6.78 8.33 3.22
CA ALA A 32 6.88 8.35 1.76
C ALA A 32 8.15 7.64 1.26
N ILE A 33 9.26 7.75 1.99
CA ILE A 33 10.47 6.99 1.72
C ILE A 33 10.21 5.49 1.89
N SER A 34 9.61 5.07 3.01
CA SER A 34 9.26 3.66 3.25
C SER A 34 8.37 3.10 2.14
N ILE A 35 7.33 3.82 1.71
CA ILE A 35 6.49 3.39 0.57
C ILE A 35 7.34 3.11 -0.67
N ASN A 36 8.31 3.97 -0.97
CA ASN A 36 9.18 3.77 -2.13
C ASN A 36 10.16 2.61 -1.96
N LEU A 37 10.64 2.35 -0.73
CA LEU A 37 11.50 1.21 -0.44
C LEU A 37 10.76 -0.11 -0.68
N GLU A 38 9.58 -0.30 -0.09
CA GLU A 38 8.82 -1.55 -0.27
C GLU A 38 8.30 -1.70 -1.71
N ALA A 39 8.00 -0.59 -2.40
CA ALA A 39 7.68 -0.64 -3.82
C ALA A 39 8.88 -1.07 -4.68
N ALA A 40 10.11 -0.78 -4.23
CA ALA A 40 11.32 -1.24 -4.88
C ALA A 40 11.61 -2.72 -4.58
N GLU A 41 11.33 -3.21 -3.37
CA GLU A 41 11.41 -4.64 -3.01
C GLU A 41 10.41 -5.46 -3.85
N LEU A 42 9.16 -4.98 -3.96
CA LEU A 42 8.17 -5.56 -4.87
C LEU A 42 8.67 -5.59 -6.33
N LEU A 43 9.33 -4.52 -6.79
CA LEU A 43 9.87 -4.45 -8.15
C LEU A 43 11.05 -5.43 -8.35
N GLU A 44 11.87 -5.65 -7.31
CA GLU A 44 13.01 -6.56 -7.35
C GLU A 44 12.59 -8.01 -7.64
N LEU A 45 11.38 -8.41 -7.27
CA LEU A 45 10.85 -9.73 -7.57
C LEU A 45 10.80 -10.04 -9.07
N PHE A 46 10.66 -9.00 -9.90
CA PHE A 46 10.64 -9.05 -11.36
C PHE A 46 12.02 -8.78 -11.99
N GLN A 47 13.03 -8.47 -11.19
CA GLN A 47 14.38 -8.30 -11.69
C GLN A 47 14.88 -9.63 -12.28
N TRP A 48 15.43 -9.57 -13.50
CA TRP A 48 16.00 -10.72 -14.22
C TRP A 48 15.01 -11.82 -14.68
N THR A 49 13.70 -11.56 -14.70
CA THR A 49 12.70 -12.57 -15.10
C THR A 49 12.50 -12.72 -16.61
N GLY A 50 13.11 -11.85 -17.44
CA GLY A 50 12.95 -11.88 -18.90
C GLY A 50 11.52 -11.59 -19.32
N GLU A 51 10.96 -12.38 -20.25
CA GLU A 51 9.56 -12.25 -20.70
C GLU A 51 8.55 -12.94 -19.76
N HIS A 52 9.00 -13.73 -18.79
CA HIS A 52 8.14 -14.48 -17.87
C HIS A 52 7.84 -13.67 -16.62
N THR A 53 6.73 -12.93 -16.61
CA THR A 53 6.31 -12.11 -15.46
C THR A 53 5.53 -12.89 -14.41
N ASP A 54 4.98 -14.05 -14.77
CA ASP A 54 4.19 -14.89 -13.87
C ASP A 54 5.13 -15.80 -13.08
N ASN A 55 5.85 -15.21 -12.13
CA ASN A 55 6.76 -15.94 -11.26
C ASN A 55 5.97 -16.57 -10.10
N GLU A 56 5.25 -17.67 -10.37
CA GLU A 56 4.48 -18.40 -9.36
C GLU A 56 5.32 -18.80 -8.14
N ALA A 57 6.61 -19.08 -8.33
CA ALA A 57 7.54 -19.41 -7.25
C ALA A 57 7.71 -18.26 -6.25
N LYS A 58 7.59 -17.01 -6.70
CA LYS A 58 7.67 -15.80 -5.87
C LYS A 58 6.30 -15.26 -5.44
N ARG A 59 5.22 -16.03 -5.61
CA ARG A 59 3.87 -15.54 -5.30
C ARG A 59 3.72 -15.08 -3.85
N GLN A 60 4.32 -15.78 -2.90
CA GLN A 60 4.24 -15.37 -1.50
C GLN A 60 5.00 -14.07 -1.25
N GLU A 61 6.24 -13.96 -1.77
CA GLU A 61 7.03 -12.73 -1.71
C GLU A 61 6.26 -11.55 -2.33
N MET A 62 5.61 -11.74 -3.49
CA MET A 62 4.77 -10.69 -4.10
C MET A 62 3.63 -10.22 -3.21
N LEU A 63 3.03 -11.13 -2.44
CA LEU A 63 1.96 -10.77 -1.49
C LEU A 63 2.51 -10.03 -0.28
N ASP A 64 3.68 -10.43 0.21
CA ASP A 64 4.32 -9.83 1.37
C ASP A 64 4.76 -8.38 1.03
N GLU A 65 5.48 -8.18 -0.07
CA GLU A 65 5.93 -6.84 -0.49
C GLU A 65 4.76 -5.90 -0.85
N LEU A 66 3.71 -6.44 -1.48
CA LEU A 66 2.49 -5.67 -1.75
C LEU A 66 1.80 -5.27 -0.44
N ALA A 67 1.78 -6.17 0.55
CA ALA A 67 1.20 -5.87 1.85
C ALA A 67 1.99 -4.75 2.55
N ASP A 68 3.33 -4.77 2.48
CA ASP A 68 4.17 -3.74 3.09
C ASP A 68 3.95 -2.36 2.44
N VAL A 69 3.85 -2.28 1.11
CA VAL A 69 3.45 -1.05 0.41
C VAL A 69 2.11 -0.52 0.93
N ILE A 70 1.11 -1.39 1.08
CA ILE A 70 -0.23 -1.02 1.56
C ILE A 70 -0.19 -0.57 3.02
N ILE A 71 0.58 -1.25 3.87
CA ILE A 71 0.75 -0.94 5.29
C ILE A 71 1.38 0.46 5.45
N TYR A 72 2.41 0.80 4.69
CA TYR A 72 2.95 2.16 4.75
C TYR A 72 2.03 3.20 4.12
N CYS A 73 1.25 2.88 3.10
CA CYS A 73 0.20 3.78 2.59
C CYS A 73 -0.85 4.08 3.67
N MET A 74 -1.28 3.06 4.43
CA MET A 74 -2.20 3.20 5.56
C MET A 74 -1.63 4.12 6.65
N GLN A 75 -0.37 3.91 7.00
CA GLN A 75 0.31 4.72 8.01
C GLN A 75 0.57 6.15 7.53
N PHE A 76 0.86 6.35 6.24
CA PHE A 76 0.98 7.66 5.62
C PHE A 76 -0.34 8.43 5.69
N ALA A 77 -1.45 7.80 5.30
CA ALA A 77 -2.77 8.41 5.38
C ALA A 77 -3.10 8.86 6.81
N ASP A 78 -2.83 8.01 7.80
CA ASP A 78 -2.94 8.35 9.23
C ASP A 78 -2.08 9.55 9.62
N SER A 79 -0.85 9.66 9.12
CA SER A 79 0.07 10.75 9.48
C SER A 79 -0.37 12.13 8.99
N ILE A 80 -1.28 12.17 8.02
CA ILE A 80 -1.82 13.40 7.42
C ILE A 80 -3.34 13.52 7.59
N ASP A 81 -3.94 12.72 8.48
CA ASP A 81 -5.38 12.68 8.75
C ASP A 81 -6.24 12.49 7.49
N ALA A 82 -5.81 11.64 6.55
CA ALA A 82 -6.51 11.35 5.30
C ALA A 82 -7.36 10.08 5.38
N ASP A 83 -8.62 10.17 4.94
CA ASP A 83 -9.50 9.01 4.77
C ASP A 83 -9.25 8.32 3.41
N ILE A 84 -8.71 7.10 3.44
CA ILE A 84 -8.31 6.34 2.25
C ILE A 84 -9.46 6.13 1.26
N PRO A 85 -10.64 5.62 1.66
CA PRO A 85 -11.79 5.49 0.75
C PRO A 85 -12.15 6.80 0.05
N THR A 86 -12.17 7.92 0.80
CA THR A 86 -12.49 9.23 0.25
C THR A 86 -11.45 9.71 -0.77
N ILE A 87 -10.15 9.60 -0.48
CA ILE A 87 -9.10 10.05 -1.42
C ILE A 87 -9.09 9.19 -2.70
N ILE A 88 -9.33 7.88 -2.60
CA ILE A 88 -9.45 6.97 -3.75
C ILE A 88 -10.66 7.35 -4.60
N ALA A 89 -11.85 7.49 -3.99
CA ALA A 89 -13.08 7.85 -4.70
C ALA A 89 -12.94 9.19 -5.44
N ASN A 90 -12.32 10.18 -4.81
CA ASN A 90 -12.06 11.48 -5.44
C ASN A 90 -11.04 11.37 -6.58
N LYS A 91 -9.99 10.56 -6.42
CA LYS A 91 -8.98 10.34 -7.47
C LYS A 91 -9.56 9.59 -8.67
N LEU A 92 -10.43 8.60 -8.46
CA LEU A 92 -11.12 7.88 -9.52
C LEU A 92 -12.02 8.80 -10.35
N LYS A 93 -12.79 9.70 -9.71
CA LYS A 93 -13.58 10.72 -10.42
C LYS A 93 -12.70 11.61 -11.33
N LYS A 94 -11.56 12.07 -10.81
CA LYS A 94 -10.59 12.87 -11.60
C LYS A 94 -10.00 12.06 -12.75
N ASN A 95 -9.69 10.78 -12.53
CA ASN A 95 -9.14 9.90 -13.56
C ASN A 95 -10.17 9.60 -14.66
N ALA A 96 -11.45 9.43 -14.33
CA ALA A 96 -12.50 9.22 -15.32
C ALA A 96 -12.71 10.45 -16.24
N ILE A 97 -12.51 11.66 -15.71
CA ILE A 97 -12.50 12.89 -16.52
C ILE A 97 -11.25 12.95 -17.42
N LYS A 98 -10.08 12.59 -16.87
CA LYS A 98 -8.80 12.60 -17.61
C LYS A 98 -8.74 11.54 -18.70
N TYR A 99 -9.36 10.37 -18.47
CA TYR A 99 -9.36 9.22 -19.35
C TYR A 99 -10.81 8.75 -19.59
N PRO A 100 -11.58 9.47 -20.42
CA PRO A 100 -12.95 9.10 -20.71
C PRO A 100 -12.99 7.77 -21.48
N LEU A 101 -14.09 7.03 -21.32
CA LEU A 101 -14.36 5.85 -22.15
C LEU A 101 -14.33 6.27 -23.62
N LYS A 102 -13.52 5.59 -24.43
CA LYS A 102 -13.64 5.70 -25.88
C LYS A 102 -14.99 5.11 -26.28
N LYS A 103 -15.75 5.86 -27.07
CA LYS A 103 -16.96 5.34 -27.71
C LYS A 103 -16.59 4.31 -28.76
#